data_AF-A0A6L4AZ60-F1
#
_entry.id   AF-A0A6L4AZ60-F1
#
_cell.length_a   1.000
_cell.length_b   1.000
_cell.length_c   1.000
_cell.angle_alpha   90.00
_cell.angle_beta   90.00
_cell.angle_gamma   90.00
#
_symmetry.space_group_name_H-M   'P 1'
#
loop_
_entity.id
_entity.type
_entity.pdbx_description
1 polymer ?
#
loop_
_entity_poly.entity_id
_entity_poly.type
_entity_poly.pdbx_seq_one_letter_code
_entity_poly.pdbx_strand_id
1 'polypeptide(L)'
;RDLFIDRDAADAWLALWRARLGAEGRPDAERQAAMNATNPKYVLRNWIAESAIRAARARDYSEVNAVLACLSRPFDEQPEFERFAAPPPAWAEDLSVSCSS
;
A
#
# COMPACT_ATOMS: atom_id res chain seq x y z
N ARG A 1 8.65 12.63 -7.59
CA ARG A 1 9.05 14.02 -7.28
C ARG A 1 7.88 14.81 -6.72
N ASP A 2 6.68 14.70 -7.29
CA ASP A 2 5.51 15.48 -6.85
C ASP A 2 4.90 15.05 -5.50
N LEU A 3 5.37 13.95 -4.93
CA LEU A 3 4.98 13.48 -3.58
C LEU A 3 5.77 14.14 -2.44
N PHE A 4 6.76 14.99 -2.74
CA PHE A 4 7.59 15.67 -1.73
C PHE A 4 7.33 17.18 -1.75
N ILE A 5 7.19 17.77 -0.56
CA ILE A 5 7.08 19.24 -0.38
C ILE A 5 8.41 19.90 -0.76
N ASP A 6 9.52 19.42 -0.18
CA ASP A 6 10.88 19.83 -0.54
C ASP A 6 11.46 18.88 -1.58
N ARG A 7 11.46 19.34 -2.84
CA ARG A 7 11.90 18.54 -3.99
C ARG A 7 13.41 18.45 -4.07
N ASP A 8 14.12 19.50 -3.68
CA ASP A 8 15.59 19.56 -3.81
C ASP A 8 16.25 18.65 -2.76
N ALA A 9 15.73 18.64 -1.52
CA ALA A 9 16.16 17.70 -0.50
C ALA A 9 15.87 16.24 -0.90
N ALA A 10 14.71 15.97 -1.51
CA ALA A 10 14.36 14.64 -2.01
C ALA A 10 15.30 14.19 -3.15
N ASP A 11 15.60 15.10 -4.09
CA ASP A 11 16.49 14.82 -5.22
C ASP A 11 17.93 14.54 -4.73
N ALA A 12 18.43 15.29 -3.74
CA ALA A 12 19.72 15.05 -3.12
C ALA A 12 19.78 13.67 -2.42
N TRP A 13 18.74 13.31 -1.66
CA TRP A 13 18.66 12.00 -1.00
C TRP A 13 18.58 10.85 -2.01
N LEU A 14 17.79 10.99 -3.08
CA LEU A 14 17.66 9.98 -4.14
C LEU A 14 18.99 9.74 -4.87
N ALA A 15 19.81 10.77 -5.07
CA ALA A 15 21.13 10.63 -5.66
C ALA A 15 22.06 9.78 -4.76
N LEU A 16 22.08 10.05 -3.46
CA LEU A 16 22.86 9.26 -2.49
C LEU A 16 22.38 7.81 -2.42
N TRP A 17 21.07 7.60 -2.39
CA TRP A 17 20.48 6.26 -2.38
C TRP A 17 20.85 5.47 -3.64
N ARG A 18 20.75 6.06 -4.84
CA ARG A 18 21.16 5.41 -6.10
C ARG A 18 22.66 5.09 -6.13
N ALA A 19 23.51 5.97 -5.64
CA ALA A 19 24.95 5.71 -5.55
C ALA A 19 25.23 4.52 -4.62
N ARG A 20 24.57 4.47 -3.46
CA ARG A 20 24.67 3.34 -2.52
C ARG A 20 24.18 2.03 -3.12
N LEU A 21 23.12 2.06 -3.92
CA LEU A 21 22.60 0.90 -4.65
C LEU A 21 23.58 0.41 -5.73
N GLY A 22 24.20 1.33 -6.48
CA GLY A 22 25.20 0.99 -7.50
C GLY A 22 26.41 0.26 -6.91
N ALA A 23 26.77 0.57 -5.66
CA ALA A 23 27.86 -0.10 -4.94
C ALA A 23 27.56 -1.55 -4.52
N GLU A 24 26.28 -2.00 -4.55
CA GLU A 24 25.91 -3.37 -4.18
C GLU A 24 26.19 -4.40 -5.28
N GLY A 25 26.39 -3.96 -6.52
CA GLY A 25 26.62 -4.84 -7.67
C GLY A 25 25.43 -5.73 -8.07
N ARG A 26 24.26 -5.57 -7.43
CA ARG A 26 23.04 -6.30 -7.76
C ARG A 26 22.30 -5.67 -8.95
N PRO A 27 21.85 -6.45 -9.94
CA PRO A 27 20.99 -5.95 -11.02
C PRO A 27 19.68 -5.39 -10.49
N ASP A 28 19.15 -4.36 -11.16
CA ASP A 28 17.90 -3.71 -10.74
C ASP A 28 16.70 -4.66 -10.75
N ALA A 29 16.64 -5.62 -11.68
CA ALA A 29 15.58 -6.62 -11.73
C ALA A 29 15.54 -7.52 -10.48
N GLU A 30 16.71 -7.96 -10.00
CA GLU A 30 16.82 -8.76 -8.78
C GLU A 30 16.49 -7.94 -7.53
N ARG A 31 16.88 -6.67 -7.51
CA ARG A 31 16.53 -5.76 -6.43
C ARG A 31 15.02 -5.53 -6.38
N GLN A 32 14.41 -5.26 -7.53
CA GLN A 32 12.97 -5.03 -7.65
C GLN A 32 12.18 -6.27 -7.20
N ALA A 33 12.57 -7.48 -7.63
CA ALA A 33 11.93 -8.71 -7.19
C ALA A 33 12.02 -8.90 -5.66
N ALA A 34 13.20 -8.64 -5.08
CA ALA A 34 13.39 -8.72 -3.62
C ALA A 34 12.58 -7.66 -2.86
N MET A 35 12.47 -6.44 -3.41
CA MET A 35 11.65 -5.38 -2.83
C MET A 35 10.16 -5.72 -2.90
N ASN A 36 9.66 -6.23 -4.02
CA ASN A 36 8.26 -6.61 -4.17
C ASN A 36 7.89 -7.77 -3.24
N ALA A 37 8.80 -8.70 -2.99
CA ALA A 37 8.58 -9.81 -2.06
C ALA A 37 8.49 -9.40 -0.58
N THR A 38 8.87 -8.16 -0.24
CA THR A 38 8.96 -7.68 1.15
C THR A 38 8.13 -6.42 1.43
N ASN A 39 7.87 -5.60 0.41
CA ASN A 39 7.04 -4.41 0.50
C ASN A 39 5.62 -4.76 0.04
N PRO A 40 4.63 -4.85 0.94
CA PRO A 40 3.27 -5.19 0.56
C PRO A 40 2.66 -4.06 -0.28
N LYS A 41 2.03 -4.42 -1.40
CA LYS A 41 1.20 -3.51 -2.19
C LYS A 41 -0.12 -3.22 -1.46
N TYR A 42 -0.67 -4.24 -0.79
CA TYR A 42 -1.95 -4.17 -0.08
C TYR A 42 -1.77 -4.24 1.43
N VAL A 43 -2.35 -3.28 2.14
CA VAL A 43 -2.35 -3.20 3.60
C VAL A 43 -3.78 -2.95 4.07
N LEU A 44 -4.19 -3.56 5.19
CA LEU A 44 -5.50 -3.32 5.80
C LEU A 44 -5.56 -1.91 6.41
N ARG A 45 -5.75 -0.90 5.56
CA ARG A 45 -5.98 0.49 5.97
C ARG A 45 -7.36 0.59 6.65
N ASN A 46 -7.52 1.55 7.57
CA ASN A 46 -8.75 1.73 8.33
C ASN A 46 -10.01 1.81 7.46
N TRP A 47 -9.93 2.52 6.33
CA TRP A 47 -11.08 2.66 5.43
C TRP A 47 -11.48 1.35 4.73
N ILE A 48 -10.52 0.44 4.49
CA ILE A 48 -10.78 -0.88 3.91
C ILE A 48 -11.49 -1.77 4.94
N ALA A 49 -11.06 -1.68 6.20
CA ALA A 49 -11.75 -2.38 7.29
C ALA A 49 -13.19 -1.83 7.46
N GLU A 50 -13.35 -0.50 7.45
CA GLU A 50 -14.66 0.14 7.58
C GLU A 50 -15.60 -0.16 6.41
N SER A 51 -15.11 -0.25 5.17
CA SER A 51 -15.94 -0.65 4.02
C SER A 51 -16.51 -2.05 4.20
N ALA A 52 -15.66 -3.00 4.64
CA ALA A 52 -16.06 -4.36 4.94
C ALA A 52 -17.06 -4.44 6.10
N ILE A 53 -16.86 -3.68 7.18
CA ILE A 53 -17.78 -3.61 8.33
C ILE A 53 -19.15 -3.08 7.92
N ARG A 54 -19.20 -2.02 7.10
CA ARG A 54 -20.45 -1.42 6.62
C ARG A 54 -21.25 -2.39 5.76
N ALA A 55 -20.60 -3.10 4.83
CA ALA A 55 -21.24 -4.13 4.01
C ALA A 55 -21.78 -5.28 4.89
N ALA A 56 -20.97 -5.77 5.83
CA ALA A 56 -21.36 -6.86 6.71
C ALA A 56 -22.56 -6.51 7.60
N ARG A 57 -22.67 -5.25 8.06
CA ARG A 57 -23.86 -4.77 8.80
C ARG A 57 -25.14 -4.83 7.97
N ALA A 58 -25.03 -4.69 6.65
CA ALA A 58 -26.14 -4.90 5.70
C ALA A 58 -26.34 -6.38 5.33
N ARG A 59 -25.67 -7.31 6.03
CA ARG A 59 -25.63 -8.76 5.75
C ARG A 59 -24.98 -9.13 4.42
N ASP A 60 -24.19 -8.23 3.84
CA ASP A 60 -23.37 -8.50 2.66
C ASP A 60 -21.91 -8.77 3.08
N TYR A 61 -21.48 -10.02 2.93
CA TYR A 61 -20.12 -10.45 3.28
C TYR A 61 -19.17 -10.48 2.08
N SER A 62 -19.61 -10.04 0.90
CA SER A 62 -18.78 -10.04 -0.31
C SER A 62 -17.52 -9.17 -0.15
N GLU A 63 -17.64 -8.01 0.48
CA GLU A 63 -16.51 -7.10 0.73
C GLU A 63 -15.52 -7.69 1.73
N VAL A 64 -16.00 -8.37 2.79
CA VAL A 64 -15.13 -9.07 3.74
C VAL A 64 -14.32 -10.16 3.02
N ASN A 65 -14.98 -10.95 2.17
CA ASN A 65 -14.32 -11.99 1.38
C ASN A 65 -13.31 -11.41 0.39
N ALA A 66 -13.62 -10.28 -0.25
CA ALA A 66 -12.71 -9.59 -1.15
C ALA A 66 -11.45 -9.08 -0.44
N VAL A 67 -11.63 -8.45 0.74
CA VAL A 67 -10.51 -7.99 1.57
C VAL A 67 -9.64 -9.16 2.01
N LEU A 68 -10.24 -10.25 2.48
CA LEU A 68 -9.51 -11.46 2.87
C LEU A 68 -8.72 -12.08 1.71
N ALA A 69 -9.35 -12.20 0.53
CA ALA A 69 -8.70 -12.73 -0.67
C ALA A 69 -7.49 -11.89 -1.09
N CYS A 70 -7.64 -10.56 -1.09
CA CYS A 70 -6.56 -9.63 -1.40
C CYS A 70 -5.39 -9.75 -0.41
N LEU A 71 -5.69 -9.70 0.89
CA LEU A 71 -4.68 -9.70 1.96
C LEU A 71 -4.01 -11.07 2.18
N SER A 72 -4.53 -12.13 1.57
CA SER A 72 -3.87 -13.44 1.56
C SER A 72 -2.60 -13.45 0.68
N ARG A 73 -2.48 -12.49 -0.25
CA ARG A 73 -1.31 -12.31 -1.14
C ARG A 73 -0.92 -10.83 -1.26
N PRO A 74 -0.56 -10.17 -0.15
CA PRO A 74 -0.47 -8.71 -0.10
C PRO A 74 0.71 -8.12 -0.90
N PHE A 75 1.67 -8.97 -1.28
CA PHE A 75 2.86 -8.62 -2.06
C PHE A 75 2.64 -8.77 -3.58
N ASP A 76 1.64 -9.56 -3.99
CA ASP A 76 1.40 -9.87 -5.39
C ASP A 76 0.65 -8.73 -6.08
N GLU A 77 0.92 -8.51 -7.37
CA GLU A 77 0.14 -7.63 -8.23
C GLU A 77 -1.23 -8.28 -8.50
N GLN A 78 -2.31 -7.57 -8.18
CA GLN A 78 -3.69 -8.10 -8.27
C GLN A 78 -4.63 -7.02 -8.84
N PRO A 79 -4.74 -6.89 -10.18
CA PRO A 79 -5.49 -5.81 -10.82
C PRO A 79 -6.96 -5.69 -10.37
N GLU A 80 -7.59 -6.81 -9.99
CA GLU A 80 -8.94 -6.86 -9.45
C GLU A 80 -9.11 -6.15 -8.09
N PHE A 81 -8.01 -5.94 -7.36
CA PHE A 81 -7.96 -5.31 -6.05
C PHE A 81 -7.23 -3.97 -6.02
N GLU A 82 -6.97 -3.36 -7.19
CA GLU A 82 -6.25 -2.07 -7.29
C GLU A 82 -6.87 -0.98 -6.40
N ARG A 83 -8.20 -1.02 -6.21
CA ARG A 83 -8.92 -0.12 -5.30
C ARG A 83 -8.35 -0.12 -3.87
N PHE A 84 -7.84 -1.24 -3.39
CA PHE A 84 -7.27 -1.38 -2.04
C PHE A 84 -5.82 -0.86 -1.94
N ALA A 85 -5.12 -0.68 -3.06
CA ALA A 85 -3.80 -0.03 -3.10
C ALA A 85 -3.89 1.50 -3.26
N ALA A 86 -5.05 2.00 -3.69
CA ALA A 86 -5.30 3.42 -3.91
C ALA A 86 -5.27 4.24 -2.60
N PRO A 87 -5.09 5.58 -2.70
CA PRO A 87 -5.35 6.49 -1.59
C PRO A 87 -6.75 6.29 -0.99
N PRO A 88 -6.97 6.66 0.28
CA PRO A 88 -8.29 6.59 0.88
C PRO A 88 -9.33 7.35 0.03
N PRO A 89 -10.55 6.83 -0.10
CA PRO A 89 -11.64 7.53 -0.77
C PRO A 89 -12.06 8.76 0.05
N ALA A 90 -12.68 9.75 -0.60
CA ALA A 90 -13.04 11.03 0.02
C ALA A 90 -13.88 10.90 1.30
N TRP A 91 -14.79 9.92 1.37
CA TRP A 91 -15.60 9.67 2.57
C TRP A 91 -14.79 9.21 3.79
N ALA A 92 -13.56 8.73 3.57
CA ALA A 92 -12.69 8.17 4.58
C ALA A 92 -11.57 9.12 5.01
N GLU A 93 -11.48 10.33 4.46
CA GLU A 93 -10.47 11.33 4.83
C GLU A 93 -10.54 11.68 6.33
N ASP A 94 -11.76 11.77 6.88
CA ASP A 94 -12.02 12.07 8.29
C ASP A 94 -12.22 10.82 9.16
N LEU A 95 -11.91 9.63 8.65
CA LEU A 95 -12.15 8.39 9.39
C LEU A 95 -11.14 8.22 10.54
N SER A 96 -11.46 8.81 11.69
CA SER A 96 -10.75 8.59 12.95
C SER A 96 -11.20 7.27 13.57
N VAL A 97 -10.43 6.22 13.34
CA VAL A 97 -10.61 4.96 14.07
C VAL A 97 -9.71 5.00 15.29
N SER A 98 -10.29 5.27 16.45
CA SER A 98 -9.62 5.03 17.74
C SER A 98 -9.35 3.54 17.85
N CYS A 99 -8.08 3.14 17.81
CA CYS A 99 -7.67 1.81 18.27
C CYS A 99 -7.97 1.74 19.77
N SER A 100 -9.19 1.35 20.15
CA SER A 100 -9.49 0.95 21.52
C SER A 100 -8.72 -0.34 21.78
N SER A 101 -7.64 -0.18 22.55
CA SER A 101 -6.80 -1.21 23.17
C SER A 101 -7.60 -2.20 23.99
#